data_AF-A0A0G0PDU8-F1
#
_entry.id   AF-A0A0G0PDU8-F1
#
_cell.length_a   1.000
_cell.length_b   1.000
_cell.length_c   1.000
_cell.angle_alpha   90.00
_cell.angle_beta   90.00
_cell.angle_gamma   90.00
#
_symmetry.space_group_name_H-M   'P 1'
#
loop_
_entity.id
_entity.type
_entity.pdbx_description
1 polymer ?
#
loop_
_entity_poly.entity_id
_entity_poly.type
_entity_poly.pdbx_seq_one_letter_code
_entity_poly.pdbx_strand_id
1 'polypeptide(L)'
;MDLEAYFSFLKKVLGLIPFNIFDYIALFTFVVYVFEDAVFGIIPASISLASSLSAFFLGLIFYPVVSEVFVENFSLTKGISDALSFLLLTGFSFIIVSFSLSILKRKISVNFPKIIDAIGGGFFGALSFFFIASFAVSLLLSFPVSEVIKDSVRNSLSGRFLFTKTQGIEIRVKKIFGGAIEETINFLTIKPGSTETVKLNFTTSQVRVDQKSEFKMASLINIERKKRGLSEIYVDEKLREAARLHAKDMLERGYFSHYTPEGISPFDRMEAANVAYKFAGENLAFAPDIQIAMNGLMKSQGHRDNILSPNFRKAGIGVLDAGIFGKIFVQEFTD
;
A
#
# COMPACT_ATOMS: atom_id res chain seq x y z
N MET A 1 2.00 -6.22 49.69
CA MET A 1 0.82 -6.42 48.82
C MET A 1 1.23 -7.43 47.77
N ASP A 2 0.53 -8.57 47.70
CA ASP A 2 0.88 -9.67 46.80
C ASP A 2 0.75 -9.24 45.33
N LEU A 3 1.74 -9.59 44.49
CA LEU A 3 1.75 -9.23 43.08
C LEU A 3 0.50 -9.78 42.36
N GLU A 4 0.05 -10.98 42.73
CA GLU A 4 -1.16 -11.59 42.16
C GLU A 4 -2.43 -10.81 42.51
N ALA A 5 -2.53 -10.30 43.74
CA ALA A 5 -3.64 -9.47 44.17
C ALA A 5 -3.68 -8.13 43.42
N TYR A 6 -2.50 -7.55 43.15
CA TYR A 6 -2.38 -6.33 42.34
C TYR A 6 -2.81 -6.55 40.89
N PHE A 7 -2.35 -7.63 40.24
CA PHE A 7 -2.75 -7.95 38.87
C PHE A 7 -4.22 -8.33 38.75
N SER A 8 -4.78 -9.04 39.73
CA SER A 8 -6.21 -9.36 39.80
C SER A 8 -7.06 -8.09 39.94
N PHE A 9 -6.65 -7.16 40.81
CA PHE A 9 -7.30 -5.86 40.96
C PHE A 9 -7.24 -5.03 39.67
N LEU A 10 -6.07 -4.93 39.04
CA LEU A 10 -5.90 -4.23 37.76
C LEU A 10 -6.78 -4.82 36.67
N LYS A 11 -6.85 -6.16 36.56
CA LYS A 11 -7.71 -6.85 35.59
C LYS A 11 -9.20 -6.59 35.84
N LYS A 12 -9.61 -6.47 37.11
CA LYS A 12 -10.98 -6.16 37.51
C LYS A 12 -11.34 -4.70 37.23
N VAL A 13 -10.44 -3.77 37.48
CA VAL A 13 -10.61 -2.33 37.19
C VAL A 13 -10.58 -2.07 35.68
N LEU A 14 -9.64 -2.66 34.95
CA LEU A 14 -9.56 -2.54 33.50
C LEU A 14 -10.71 -3.25 32.78
N GLY A 15 -11.23 -4.35 33.34
CA GLY A 15 -12.42 -5.03 32.82
C GLY A 15 -13.74 -4.28 33.01
N LEU A 16 -13.77 -3.22 33.84
CA LEU A 16 -14.93 -2.34 34.02
C LEU A 16 -14.95 -1.17 33.03
N ILE A 17 -13.83 -0.90 32.36
CA ILE A 17 -13.70 0.16 31.36
C ILE A 17 -13.83 -0.48 29.98
N PRO A 18 -14.75 -0.05 29.10
CA PRO A 18 -14.99 -0.66 27.80
C PRO A 18 -13.90 -0.28 26.78
N PHE A 19 -12.63 -0.40 27.17
CA PHE A 19 -11.46 -0.09 26.35
C PHE A 19 -11.11 -1.30 25.51
N ASN A 20 -10.91 -1.06 24.21
CA ASN A 20 -10.31 -2.05 23.34
C ASN A 20 -8.81 -1.77 23.15
N ILE A 21 -8.13 -2.61 22.37
CA ILE A 21 -6.68 -2.49 22.15
C ILE A 21 -6.26 -1.10 21.63
N PHE A 22 -7.11 -0.45 20.84
CA PHE A 22 -6.83 0.89 20.33
C PHE A 22 -6.85 1.93 21.45
N ASP A 23 -7.78 1.84 22.40
CA ASP A 23 -7.83 2.75 23.56
C ASP A 23 -6.58 2.65 24.43
N TYR A 24 -6.05 1.44 24.63
CA TYR A 24 -4.79 1.25 25.37
C TYR A 24 -3.59 1.85 24.64
N ILE A 25 -3.51 1.66 23.32
CA ILE A 25 -2.44 2.25 22.49
C ILE A 25 -2.53 3.78 22.53
N ALA A 26 -3.73 4.34 22.38
CA ALA A 26 -3.97 5.78 22.41
C ALA A 26 -3.61 6.37 23.78
N LEU A 27 -4.04 5.74 24.88
CA LEU A 27 -3.72 6.19 26.24
C LEU A 27 -2.21 6.13 26.52
N PHE A 28 -1.55 5.03 26.17
CA PHE A 28 -0.11 4.89 26.36
C PHE A 28 0.64 5.99 25.60
N THR A 29 0.29 6.19 24.33
CA THR A 29 0.91 7.21 23.48
C THR A 29 0.65 8.62 24.01
N PHE A 30 -0.57 8.91 24.49
CA PHE A 30 -0.90 10.18 25.13
C PHE A 30 -0.02 10.46 26.35
N VAL A 31 0.14 9.47 27.24
CA VAL A 31 1.00 9.61 28.43
C VAL A 31 2.44 9.88 28.04
N VAL A 32 2.97 9.19 27.02
CA VAL A 32 4.33 9.43 26.52
C VAL A 32 4.50 10.88 26.07
N TYR A 33 3.60 11.40 25.23
CA TYR A 33 3.67 12.78 24.73
C TYR A 33 3.57 13.82 25.86
N VAL A 34 2.62 13.65 26.78
CA VAL A 34 2.45 14.56 27.91
C VAL A 34 3.68 14.55 28.82
N PHE A 35 4.22 13.37 29.12
CA PHE A 35 5.39 13.24 29.98
C PHE A 35 6.65 13.81 29.34
N GLU A 36 6.91 13.47 28.08
CA GLU A 36 8.06 13.96 27.32
C GLU A 36 8.08 15.50 27.29
N ASP A 37 6.98 16.13 26.88
CA ASP A 37 6.92 17.58 26.79
C ASP A 37 6.84 18.26 28.16
N ALA A 38 6.32 17.61 29.20
CA ALA A 38 6.42 18.10 30.57
C ALA A 38 7.87 18.14 31.09
N VAL A 39 8.72 17.22 30.62
CA VAL A 39 10.16 17.25 30.94
C VAL A 39 10.88 18.37 30.19
N PHE A 40 10.51 18.62 28.93
CA PHE A 40 11.14 19.67 28.12
C PHE A 40 10.64 21.09 28.43
N GLY A 41 9.43 21.23 28.96
CA GLY A 41 8.84 22.51 29.36
C GLY A 41 8.08 23.23 28.25
N ILE A 42 7.52 24.39 28.57
CA ILE A 42 6.57 25.14 27.73
C ILE A 42 7.17 25.48 26.38
N ILE A 43 8.37 26.07 26.38
CA ILE A 43 8.90 26.67 25.15
C ILE A 43 9.27 25.60 24.11
N PRO A 44 10.08 24.57 24.42
CA PRO A 44 10.36 23.51 23.45
C PRO A 44 9.11 22.80 22.95
N ALA A 45 8.16 22.48 23.84
CA ALA A 45 6.91 21.81 23.47
C ALA A 45 6.06 22.67 22.52
N SER A 46 5.93 23.97 22.80
CA SER A 46 5.21 24.90 21.93
C SER A 46 5.86 25.04 20.55
N ILE A 47 7.20 25.04 20.47
CA ILE A 47 7.95 25.07 19.21
C ILE A 47 7.72 23.78 18.43
N SER A 48 7.76 22.62 19.08
CA SER A 48 7.52 21.32 18.46
C SER A 48 6.12 21.24 17.83
N LEU A 49 5.09 21.66 18.58
CA LEU A 49 3.71 21.73 18.08
C LEU A 49 3.59 22.70 16.90
N ALA A 50 4.11 23.93 17.04
CA ALA A 50 4.04 24.93 15.97
C ALA A 50 4.75 24.47 14.70
N SER A 51 5.89 23.77 14.84
CA SER A 51 6.64 23.22 13.72
C SER A 51 5.88 22.09 13.04
N SER A 52 5.30 21.17 13.82
CA SER A 52 4.48 20.06 13.29
C SER A 52 3.27 20.57 12.51
N LEU A 53 2.53 21.53 13.07
CA LEU A 53 1.38 22.15 12.41
C LEU A 53 1.79 22.87 11.12
N SER A 54 2.80 23.73 11.20
CA SER A 54 3.27 24.49 10.04
C SER A 54 3.76 23.57 8.93
N ALA A 55 4.56 22.56 9.28
CA ALA A 55 5.08 21.58 8.34
C ALA A 55 3.97 20.79 7.64
N PHE A 56 2.96 20.36 8.39
CA PHE A 56 1.80 19.68 7.83
C PHE A 56 1.05 20.55 6.82
N PHE A 57 0.78 21.82 7.16
CA PHE A 57 0.12 22.74 6.24
C PHE A 57 0.97 23.06 5.00
N LEU A 58 2.27 23.24 5.16
CA LEU A 58 3.20 23.39 4.04
C LEU A 58 3.19 22.15 3.13
N GLY A 59 3.20 20.95 3.72
CA GLY A 59 3.02 19.70 3.00
C GLY A 59 1.72 19.69 2.21
N LEU A 60 0.59 20.06 2.82
CA LEU A 60 -0.72 20.11 2.15
C LEU A 60 -0.78 21.13 0.99
N ILE A 61 -0.08 22.26 1.11
CA ILE A 61 -0.09 23.33 0.11
C ILE A 61 0.83 23.00 -1.07
N PHE A 62 2.02 22.47 -0.78
CA PHE A 62 3.10 22.37 -1.78
C PHE A 62 3.30 20.97 -2.35
N TYR A 63 2.68 19.90 -1.81
CA TYR A 63 2.81 18.56 -2.39
C TYR A 63 2.47 18.46 -3.88
N PRO A 64 1.50 19.21 -4.45
CA PRO A 64 1.18 19.06 -5.87
C PRO A 64 2.35 19.50 -6.76
N VAL A 65 3.11 20.53 -6.34
CA VAL A 65 4.25 21.06 -7.11
C VAL A 65 5.40 20.07 -7.12
N VAL A 66 5.74 19.49 -5.96
CA VAL A 66 6.82 18.50 -5.86
C VAL A 66 6.42 17.17 -6.52
N SER A 67 5.13 16.85 -6.51
CA SER A 67 4.60 15.65 -7.17
C SER A 67 4.87 15.66 -8.67
N GLU A 68 4.68 16.79 -9.36
CA GLU A 68 5.01 16.89 -10.79
C GLU A 68 6.49 16.61 -11.07
N VAL A 69 7.39 17.12 -10.21
CA VAL A 69 8.83 16.85 -10.33
C VAL A 69 9.11 15.35 -10.20
N PHE A 70 8.42 14.64 -9.32
CA PHE A 70 8.60 13.20 -9.16
C PHE A 70 8.06 12.38 -10.34
N VAL A 71 6.93 12.78 -10.90
CA VAL A 71 6.39 12.15 -12.12
C VAL A 71 7.38 12.32 -13.27
N GLU A 72 7.87 13.54 -13.50
CA GLU A 72 8.75 13.85 -14.63
C GLU A 72 10.15 13.22 -14.52
N ASN A 73 10.76 13.26 -13.34
CA ASN A 73 12.18 12.90 -13.17
C ASN A 73 12.40 11.45 -12.74
N PHE A 74 11.42 10.83 -12.08
CA PHE A 74 11.56 9.49 -11.51
C PHE A 74 10.58 8.48 -12.10
N SER A 75 9.74 8.90 -13.05
CA SER A 75 8.72 8.06 -13.69
C SER A 75 7.82 7.36 -12.66
N LEU A 76 7.57 8.00 -11.52
CA LEU A 76 6.66 7.51 -10.50
C LEU A 76 5.21 7.78 -10.93
N THR A 77 4.30 6.91 -10.51
CA THR A 77 2.86 7.11 -10.70
C THR A 77 2.37 8.33 -9.90
N LYS A 78 1.26 8.94 -10.33
CA LYS A 78 0.78 10.19 -9.72
C LYS A 78 0.41 9.99 -8.25
N GLY A 79 -0.24 8.88 -7.91
CA GLY A 79 -0.63 8.58 -6.53
C GLY A 79 0.56 8.41 -5.60
N ILE A 80 1.54 7.58 -5.98
CA ILE A 80 2.79 7.43 -5.23
C ILE A 80 3.54 8.77 -5.12
N SER A 81 3.58 9.55 -6.20
CA SER A 81 4.24 10.85 -6.22
C SER A 81 3.59 11.85 -5.27
N ASP A 82 2.26 11.91 -5.22
CA ASP A 82 1.51 12.78 -4.30
C ASP A 82 1.80 12.42 -2.83
N ALA A 83 1.72 11.13 -2.49
CA ALA A 83 1.99 10.63 -1.14
C ALA A 83 3.44 10.90 -0.71
N LEU A 84 4.41 10.59 -1.58
CA LEU A 84 5.83 10.78 -1.28
C LEU A 84 6.19 12.26 -1.14
N SER A 85 5.64 13.11 -2.03
CA SER A 85 5.85 14.56 -1.99
C SER A 85 5.34 15.17 -0.70
N PHE A 86 4.13 14.78 -0.27
CA PHE A 86 3.57 15.23 1.00
C PHE A 86 4.44 14.83 2.19
N LEU A 87 4.89 13.57 2.27
CA LEU A 87 5.70 13.07 3.37
C LEU A 87 7.07 13.76 3.44
N LEU A 88 7.76 13.90 2.31
CA LEU A 88 9.07 14.55 2.24
C LEU A 88 8.97 16.04 2.54
N LEU A 89 8.02 16.76 1.94
CA LEU A 89 7.82 18.17 2.22
C LEU A 89 7.47 18.42 3.69
N THR A 90 6.61 17.58 4.29
CA THR A 90 6.29 17.68 5.70
C THR A 90 7.54 17.46 6.56
N GLY A 91 8.33 16.43 6.26
CA GLY A 91 9.58 16.16 6.98
C GLY A 91 10.62 17.29 6.88
N PHE A 92 10.91 17.76 5.67
CA PHE A 92 11.86 18.86 5.46
C PHE A 92 11.36 20.18 6.06
N SER A 93 10.07 20.49 5.89
CA SER A 93 9.46 21.69 6.48
C SER A 93 9.52 21.65 7.99
N PHE A 94 9.29 20.49 8.61
CA PHE A 94 9.40 20.33 10.05
C PHE A 94 10.80 20.68 10.55
N ILE A 95 11.85 20.18 9.90
CA ILE A 95 13.24 20.47 10.26
C ILE A 95 13.53 21.97 10.13
N ILE A 96 13.17 22.57 9.00
CA ILE A 96 13.44 23.99 8.71
C ILE A 96 12.70 24.91 9.69
N VAL A 97 11.41 24.66 9.93
CA VAL A 97 10.59 25.47 10.84
C VAL A 97 11.08 25.31 12.28
N SER A 98 11.35 24.07 12.73
CA SER A 98 11.87 23.79 14.07
C SER A 98 13.20 24.52 14.32
N PHE A 99 14.11 24.47 13.34
CA PHE A 99 15.39 25.17 13.41
C PHE A 99 15.20 26.69 13.48
N SER A 100 14.34 27.24 12.62
CA SER A 100 14.06 28.68 12.57
C SER A 100 13.45 29.21 13.86
N LEU A 101 12.44 28.50 14.41
CA LEU A 101 11.83 28.85 15.69
C LEU A 101 12.80 28.70 16.87
N SER A 102 13.69 27.70 16.82
CA SER A 102 14.73 27.52 17.83
C SER A 102 15.77 28.64 17.84
N ILE A 103 16.08 29.24 16.68
CA ILE A 103 16.91 30.44 16.61
C ILE A 103 16.16 31.64 17.18
N LEU A 104 14.89 31.83 16.81
CA LEU A 104 14.05 32.92 17.30
C LEU A 104 13.87 32.88 18.82
N LYS A 105 13.77 31.68 19.40
CA LYS A 105 13.75 31.45 20.85
C LYS A 105 14.91 32.16 21.56
N ARG A 106 16.11 32.21 20.96
CA ARG A 106 17.29 32.85 21.59
C ARG A 106 17.07 34.34 21.90
N LYS A 107 16.12 34.99 21.23
CA LYS A 107 15.75 36.40 21.46
C LYS A 107 14.69 36.58 22.55
N ILE A 108 14.05 35.50 23.00
CA ILE A 108 12.98 35.51 23.99
C ILE A 108 13.54 34.91 25.29
N SER A 109 13.68 35.72 26.34
CA SER A 109 14.04 35.26 27.68
C SER A 109 12.79 35.28 28.55
N VAL A 110 12.16 34.11 28.70
CA VAL A 110 11.04 33.91 29.63
C VAL A 110 11.39 32.70 30.48
N ASN A 111 11.40 32.89 31.80
CA ASN A 111 11.64 31.82 32.76
C ASN A 111 10.34 31.55 33.52
N PHE A 112 9.87 30.30 33.45
CA PHE A 112 8.71 29.85 34.21
C PHE A 112 9.16 29.11 35.48
N PRO A 113 8.40 29.18 36.57
CA PRO A 113 8.58 28.26 37.69
C PRO A 113 8.51 26.82 37.22
N LYS A 114 9.36 25.93 37.73
CA LYS A 114 9.49 24.54 37.26
C LYS A 114 8.16 23.79 37.12
N ILE A 115 7.25 24.00 38.07
CA ILE A 115 5.92 23.35 38.06
C ILE A 115 5.07 23.88 36.91
N ILE A 116 5.07 25.21 36.69
CA ILE A 116 4.32 25.84 35.59
C ILE A 116 4.90 25.41 34.24
N ASP A 117 6.24 25.37 34.15
CA ASP A 117 6.93 24.94 32.94
C ASP A 117 6.59 23.49 32.57
N ALA A 118 6.59 22.60 33.56
CA ALA A 118 6.23 21.19 33.35
C ALA A 118 4.76 21.01 32.98
N ILE A 119 3.83 21.68 33.68
CA ILE A 119 2.39 21.61 33.39
C ILE A 119 2.11 22.14 31.98
N GLY A 120 2.69 23.29 31.64
CA GLY A 120 2.47 23.89 30.34
C GLY A 120 3.12 23.09 29.21
N GLY A 121 4.32 22.51 29.44
CA GLY A 121 4.91 21.55 28.53
C GLY A 121 3.99 20.36 28.27
N GLY A 122 3.50 19.71 29.33
CA GLY A 122 2.56 18.59 29.21
C GLY A 122 1.26 18.96 28.51
N PHE A 123 0.75 20.18 28.69
CA PHE A 123 -0.40 20.70 27.93
C PHE A 123 -0.13 20.77 26.42
N PHE A 124 1.04 21.27 26.01
CA PHE A 124 1.43 21.27 24.58
C PHE A 124 1.65 19.85 24.05
N GLY A 125 2.21 18.94 24.86
CA GLY A 125 2.31 17.52 24.53
C GLY A 125 0.95 16.86 24.27
N ALA A 126 -0.05 17.17 25.10
CA ALA A 126 -1.42 16.72 24.89
C ALA A 126 -1.99 17.23 23.54
N LEU A 127 -1.76 18.49 23.20
CA LEU A 127 -2.20 19.05 21.92
C LEU A 127 -1.50 18.38 20.72
N SER A 128 -0.20 18.15 20.82
CA SER A 128 0.59 17.42 19.81
C SER A 128 0.05 16.01 19.60
N PHE A 129 -0.24 15.29 20.69
CA PHE A 129 -0.89 13.98 20.61
C PHE A 129 -2.22 14.04 19.87
N PHE A 130 -3.12 14.96 20.25
CA PHE A 130 -4.43 15.05 19.62
C PHE A 130 -4.31 15.34 18.12
N PHE A 131 -3.38 16.19 17.71
CA PHE A 131 -3.13 16.48 16.31
C PHE A 131 -2.60 15.24 15.54
N ILE A 132 -1.55 14.60 16.03
CA ILE A 132 -0.90 13.46 15.36
C ILE A 132 -1.81 12.24 15.34
N ALA A 133 -2.42 11.90 16.48
CA ALA A 133 -3.32 10.76 16.59
C ALA A 133 -4.58 10.95 15.71
N SER A 134 -5.10 12.18 15.63
CA SER A 134 -6.17 12.55 14.71
C SER A 134 -5.80 12.27 13.25
N PHE A 135 -4.63 12.74 12.81
CA PHE A 135 -4.14 12.47 11.46
C PHE A 135 -3.93 10.97 11.22
N ALA A 136 -3.33 10.25 12.17
CA ALA A 136 -3.08 8.82 12.05
C ALA A 136 -4.38 7.99 11.96
N VAL A 137 -5.41 8.34 12.74
CA VAL A 137 -6.75 7.72 12.65
C VAL A 137 -7.37 7.99 11.29
N SER A 138 -7.32 9.24 10.81
CA SER A 138 -7.84 9.59 9.48
C SER A 138 -7.14 8.81 8.36
N LEU A 139 -5.81 8.69 8.46
CA LEU A 139 -5.00 7.89 7.54
C LEU A 139 -5.41 6.42 7.59
N LEU A 140 -5.41 5.80 8.78
CA LEU A 140 -5.73 4.39 8.95
C LEU A 140 -7.14 4.03 8.44
N LEU A 141 -8.12 4.90 8.66
CA LEU A 141 -9.49 4.70 8.17
C LEU A 141 -9.65 4.93 6.66
N SER A 142 -8.79 5.77 6.07
CA SER A 142 -8.76 5.99 4.61
C SER A 142 -8.09 4.85 3.85
N PHE A 143 -7.27 4.05 4.51
CA PHE A 143 -6.55 2.93 3.91
C PHE A 143 -7.42 1.66 3.82
N PRO A 144 -7.14 0.75 2.86
CA PRO A 144 -7.85 -0.51 2.67
C PRO A 144 -7.40 -1.56 3.71
N VAL A 145 -7.43 -1.20 5.00
CA VAL A 145 -7.14 -2.12 6.10
C VAL A 145 -8.36 -3.01 6.38
N SER A 146 -8.15 -4.14 7.08
CA SER A 146 -9.24 -5.07 7.40
C SER A 146 -10.34 -4.38 8.21
N GLU A 147 -11.60 -4.78 7.96
CA GLU A 147 -12.75 -4.23 8.69
C GLU A 147 -12.63 -4.45 10.20
N VAL A 148 -11.99 -5.54 10.64
CA VAL A 148 -11.67 -5.78 12.06
C VAL A 148 -10.84 -4.65 12.69
N ILE A 149 -9.85 -4.12 11.95
CA ILE A 149 -9.02 -3.00 12.42
C ILE A 149 -9.85 -1.70 12.42
N LYS A 150 -10.63 -1.44 11.37
CA LYS A 150 -11.49 -0.25 11.29
C LYS A 150 -12.53 -0.23 12.41
N ASP A 151 -13.16 -1.37 12.68
CA ASP A 151 -14.13 -1.55 13.76
C ASP A 151 -13.49 -1.38 15.14
N SER A 152 -12.24 -1.84 15.30
CA SER A 152 -11.47 -1.58 16.54
C SER A 152 -11.31 -0.08 16.78
N VAL A 153 -11.04 0.73 15.75
CA VAL A 153 -10.96 2.19 15.90
C VAL A 153 -12.35 2.80 16.10
N ARG A 154 -13.34 2.44 15.28
CA ARG A 154 -14.69 3.02 15.33
C ARG A 154 -15.47 2.69 16.60
N ASN A 155 -15.21 1.54 17.22
CA ASN A 155 -15.88 1.13 18.45
C ASN A 155 -15.12 1.56 19.72
N SER A 156 -13.86 2.01 19.57
CA SER A 156 -13.07 2.53 20.69
C SER A 156 -13.59 3.89 21.17
N LEU A 157 -13.37 4.21 22.44
CA LEU A 157 -13.74 5.53 22.98
C LEU A 157 -12.86 6.64 22.39
N SER A 158 -11.55 6.42 22.39
CA SER A 158 -10.54 7.33 21.86
C SER A 158 -10.64 7.50 20.35
N GLY A 159 -10.84 6.42 19.59
CA GLY A 159 -10.92 6.48 18.13
C GLY A 159 -12.18 7.19 17.65
N ARG A 160 -13.34 7.03 18.31
CA ARG A 160 -14.52 7.86 18.01
C ARG A 160 -14.26 9.34 18.26
N PHE A 161 -13.65 9.65 19.40
CA PHE A 161 -13.31 11.03 19.73
C PHE A 161 -12.38 11.65 18.67
N LEU A 162 -11.28 10.97 18.33
CA LEU A 162 -10.31 11.44 17.32
C LEU A 162 -10.92 11.51 15.91
N PHE A 163 -11.75 10.54 15.53
CA PHE A 163 -12.40 10.51 14.22
C PHE A 163 -13.39 11.65 14.03
N THR A 164 -14.23 11.95 15.02
CA THR A 164 -15.20 13.07 14.91
C THR A 164 -14.53 14.42 14.70
N LYS A 165 -13.29 14.60 15.19
CA LYS A 165 -12.51 15.82 15.01
C LYS A 165 -11.81 15.91 13.65
N THR A 166 -11.82 14.85 12.84
CA THR A 166 -10.99 14.72 11.63
C THR A 166 -11.76 14.52 10.33
N GLN A 167 -13.09 14.60 10.34
CA GLN A 167 -13.92 14.40 9.15
C GLN A 167 -13.50 15.25 7.92
N GLY A 168 -13.02 16.48 8.14
CA GLY A 168 -12.52 17.34 7.04
C GLY A 168 -11.09 16.98 6.56
N ILE A 169 -10.30 16.31 7.40
CA ILE A 169 -8.94 15.87 7.08
C ILE A 169 -8.99 14.63 6.18
N GLU A 170 -9.97 13.74 6.37
CA GLU A 170 -10.16 12.52 5.57
C GLU A 170 -10.21 12.80 4.07
N ILE A 171 -10.95 13.83 3.64
CA ILE A 171 -11.02 14.23 2.22
C ILE A 171 -9.64 14.61 1.68
N ARG A 172 -8.84 15.34 2.47
CA ARG A 172 -7.49 15.77 2.08
C ARG A 172 -6.52 14.60 2.05
N VAL A 173 -6.60 13.72 3.05
CA VAL A 173 -5.81 12.49 3.12
C VAL A 173 -6.12 11.59 1.93
N LYS A 174 -7.40 11.37 1.59
CA LYS A 174 -7.80 10.60 0.42
C LYS A 174 -7.29 11.22 -0.88
N LYS A 175 -7.29 12.56 -1.00
CA LYS A 175 -6.72 13.23 -2.17
C LYS A 175 -5.21 12.98 -2.34
N ILE A 176 -4.46 12.90 -1.24
CA ILE A 176 -3.00 12.73 -1.27
C ILE A 176 -2.59 11.26 -1.41
N PHE A 177 -3.25 10.37 -0.66
CA PHE A 177 -2.85 8.97 -0.53
C PHE A 177 -3.74 8.00 -1.31
N GLY A 178 -4.93 8.43 -1.76
CA GLY A 178 -5.90 7.57 -2.46
C GLY A 178 -5.36 6.97 -3.75
N GLY A 179 -4.68 7.77 -4.57
CA GLY A 179 -4.03 7.27 -5.79
C GLY A 179 -2.98 6.20 -5.49
N ALA A 180 -2.12 6.43 -4.49
CA ALA A 180 -1.09 5.46 -4.10
C ALA A 180 -1.72 4.13 -3.65
N ILE A 181 -2.81 4.21 -2.89
CA ILE A 181 -3.59 3.04 -2.45
C ILE A 181 -4.15 2.27 -3.64
N GLU A 182 -4.84 2.95 -4.56
CA GLU A 182 -5.43 2.33 -5.76
C GLU A 182 -4.35 1.67 -6.63
N GLU A 183 -3.22 2.35 -6.84
CA GLU A 183 -2.07 1.83 -7.57
C GLU A 183 -1.47 0.58 -6.91
N THR A 184 -1.55 0.47 -5.57
CA THR A 184 -1.13 -0.72 -4.81
C THR A 184 -2.19 -1.83 -4.83
N ILE A 185 -3.46 -1.50 -5.06
CA ILE A 185 -4.61 -2.42 -5.16
C ILE A 185 -4.71 -3.09 -6.56
N ASN A 186 -3.98 -2.61 -7.57
CA ASN A 186 -3.99 -3.13 -8.95
C ASN A 186 -3.42 -4.57 -9.14
N PHE A 187 -3.43 -5.41 -8.09
CA PHE A 187 -3.13 -6.83 -8.21
C PHE A 187 -4.42 -7.66 -8.44
N LEU A 188 -4.64 -8.14 -9.66
CA LEU A 188 -5.75 -9.02 -10.03
C LEU A 188 -5.22 -10.38 -10.54
N THR A 189 -5.93 -11.47 -10.21
CA THR A 189 -5.72 -12.80 -10.82
C THR A 189 -7.07 -13.46 -11.06
N ILE A 190 -7.23 -14.20 -12.15
CA ILE A 190 -8.41 -15.05 -12.42
C ILE A 190 -7.99 -16.51 -12.25
N LYS A 191 -8.78 -17.31 -11.51
CA LYS A 191 -8.48 -18.73 -11.29
C LYS A 191 -8.40 -19.50 -12.62
N PRO A 192 -7.39 -20.35 -12.84
CA PRO A 192 -7.28 -21.13 -14.08
C PRO A 192 -8.55 -21.94 -14.36
N GLY A 193 -9.01 -21.90 -15.61
CA GLY A 193 -10.24 -22.58 -16.05
C GLY A 193 -11.55 -21.89 -15.66
N SER A 194 -11.51 -20.78 -14.91
CA SER A 194 -12.70 -19.97 -14.60
C SER A 194 -13.16 -19.18 -15.82
N THR A 195 -14.48 -19.00 -15.96
CA THR A 195 -15.12 -18.09 -16.92
C THR A 195 -15.35 -16.69 -16.36
N GLU A 196 -14.85 -16.42 -15.15
CA GLU A 196 -14.94 -15.11 -14.50
C GLU A 196 -14.27 -14.02 -15.35
N THR A 197 -14.91 -12.86 -15.40
CA THR A 197 -14.41 -11.69 -16.11
C THR A 197 -14.46 -10.49 -15.18
N VAL A 198 -13.33 -9.82 -15.01
CA VAL A 198 -13.25 -8.54 -14.32
C VAL A 198 -13.21 -7.42 -15.35
N LYS A 199 -14.11 -6.45 -15.23
CA LYS A 199 -14.08 -5.25 -16.09
C LYS A 199 -12.96 -4.33 -15.60
N LEU A 200 -12.01 -4.02 -16.48
CA LEU A 200 -11.04 -2.96 -16.23
C LEU A 200 -11.77 -1.63 -16.47
N ASN A 201 -11.77 -0.74 -15.48
CA ASN A 201 -12.45 0.56 -15.60
C ASN A 201 -11.65 1.56 -16.47
N PHE A 202 -10.81 1.06 -17.36
CA PHE A 202 -10.00 1.80 -18.31
C PHE A 202 -9.76 0.94 -19.56
N THR A 203 -9.36 1.59 -20.64
CA THR A 203 -8.82 0.97 -21.86
C THR A 203 -7.57 1.72 -22.29
N THR A 204 -6.63 1.05 -22.93
CA THR A 204 -5.47 1.71 -23.53
C THR A 204 -4.93 0.94 -24.73
N SER A 205 -4.60 1.67 -25.81
CA SER A 205 -3.83 1.17 -26.94
C SER A 205 -2.33 1.50 -26.82
N GLN A 206 -1.96 2.35 -25.86
CA GLN A 206 -0.58 2.72 -25.56
C GLN A 206 0.03 1.64 -24.66
N VAL A 207 0.32 0.48 -25.26
CA VAL A 207 0.89 -0.67 -24.57
C VAL A 207 2.26 -1.00 -25.13
N ARG A 208 3.17 -1.45 -24.27
CA ARG A 208 4.52 -1.85 -24.67
C ARG A 208 4.81 -3.27 -24.22
N VAL A 209 5.36 -4.08 -25.11
CA VAL A 209 5.87 -5.41 -24.73
C VAL A 209 7.05 -5.25 -23.78
N ASP A 210 6.98 -5.85 -22.59
CA ASP A 210 8.05 -5.87 -21.60
C ASP A 210 8.81 -7.20 -21.64
N GLN A 211 9.68 -7.34 -22.64
CA GLN A 211 10.51 -8.55 -22.82
C GLN A 211 11.37 -8.85 -21.59
N LYS A 212 11.84 -7.82 -20.87
CA LYS A 212 12.66 -8.01 -19.67
C LYS A 212 11.86 -8.74 -18.59
N SER A 213 10.60 -8.37 -18.40
CA SER A 213 9.70 -9.07 -17.49
C SER A 213 9.35 -10.49 -17.97
N GLU A 214 9.17 -10.72 -19.27
CA GLU A 214 8.95 -12.07 -19.82
C GLU A 214 10.09 -13.03 -19.46
N PHE A 215 11.34 -12.65 -19.76
CA PHE A 215 12.52 -13.47 -19.46
C PHE A 215 12.70 -13.67 -17.95
N LYS A 216 12.46 -12.62 -17.16
CA LYS A 216 12.58 -12.71 -15.70
C LYS A 216 11.51 -13.62 -15.10
N MET A 217 10.29 -13.63 -15.64
CA MET A 217 9.21 -14.48 -15.17
C MET A 217 9.50 -15.95 -15.46
N ALA A 218 10.00 -16.28 -16.66
CA ALA A 218 10.43 -17.64 -17.00
C ALA A 218 11.52 -18.14 -16.04
N SER A 219 12.47 -17.27 -15.72
CA SER A 219 13.54 -17.58 -14.75
C SER A 219 12.97 -17.85 -13.35
N LEU A 220 12.00 -17.06 -12.89
CA LEU A 220 11.36 -17.24 -11.58
C LEU A 220 10.55 -18.56 -11.52
N ILE A 221 9.83 -18.91 -12.59
CA ILE A 221 9.14 -20.19 -12.72
C ILE A 221 10.15 -21.34 -12.59
N ASN A 222 11.25 -21.30 -13.34
CA ASN A 222 12.28 -22.36 -13.28
C ASN A 222 12.96 -22.45 -11.91
N ILE A 223 13.16 -21.34 -11.20
CA ILE A 223 13.62 -21.35 -9.81
C ILE A 223 12.65 -22.12 -8.91
N GLU A 224 11.34 -21.87 -9.01
CA GLU A 224 10.34 -22.56 -8.19
C GLU A 224 10.18 -24.05 -8.54
N ARG A 225 10.33 -24.40 -9.82
CA ARG A 225 10.32 -25.78 -10.30
C ARG A 225 11.56 -26.54 -9.81
N LYS A 226 12.74 -25.94 -9.94
CA LYS A 226 14.02 -26.53 -9.48
C LYS A 226 14.04 -26.78 -7.98
N LYS A 227 13.48 -25.88 -7.16
CA LYS A 227 13.32 -26.08 -5.70
C LYS A 227 12.57 -27.37 -5.34
N ARG A 228 11.78 -27.91 -6.26
CA ARG A 228 10.94 -29.10 -6.08
C ARG A 228 11.40 -30.30 -6.94
N GLY A 229 12.58 -30.23 -7.54
CA GLY A 229 13.12 -31.29 -8.38
C GLY A 229 12.38 -31.50 -9.70
N LEU A 230 11.59 -30.52 -10.14
CA LEU A 230 10.88 -30.57 -11.42
C LEU A 230 11.79 -30.10 -12.56
N SER A 231 11.60 -30.66 -13.76
CA SER A 231 12.30 -30.20 -14.96
C SER A 231 11.95 -28.75 -15.28
N GLU A 232 12.94 -27.98 -15.73
CA GLU A 232 12.75 -26.62 -16.21
C GLU A 232 11.81 -26.58 -17.42
N ILE A 233 11.07 -25.47 -17.55
CA ILE A 233 10.33 -25.14 -18.76
C ILE A 233 11.25 -24.46 -19.77
N TYR A 234 10.97 -24.68 -21.05
CA TYR A 234 11.55 -23.96 -22.18
C TYR A 234 10.58 -22.89 -22.68
N VAL A 235 11.10 -21.72 -23.05
CA VAL A 235 10.25 -20.66 -23.61
C VAL A 235 9.90 -21.01 -25.06
N ASP A 236 8.61 -21.08 -25.38
CA ASP A 236 8.11 -21.31 -26.74
C ASP A 236 7.60 -20.01 -27.36
N GLU A 237 8.06 -19.70 -28.57
CA GLU A 237 7.78 -18.42 -29.23
C GLU A 237 6.32 -18.27 -29.66
N LYS A 238 5.68 -19.36 -30.10
CA LYS A 238 4.29 -19.34 -30.55
C LYS A 238 3.37 -19.09 -29.37
N LEU A 239 3.63 -19.77 -28.24
CA LEU A 239 2.92 -19.52 -26.99
C LEU A 239 3.13 -18.08 -26.50
N ARG A 240 4.37 -17.56 -26.60
CA ARG A 240 4.67 -16.19 -26.18
C ARG A 240 3.89 -15.16 -27.00
N GLU A 241 3.80 -15.35 -28.31
CA GLU A 241 3.06 -14.44 -29.17
C GLU A 241 1.55 -14.51 -28.88
N ALA A 242 0.98 -15.70 -28.69
CA ALA A 242 -0.41 -15.86 -28.28
C ALA A 242 -0.69 -15.16 -26.93
N ALA A 243 0.21 -15.31 -25.96
CA ALA A 243 0.12 -14.66 -24.66
C ALA A 243 0.18 -13.13 -24.76
N ARG A 244 1.05 -12.58 -25.60
CA ARG A 244 1.13 -11.12 -25.86
C ARG A 244 -0.13 -10.59 -26.51
N LEU A 245 -0.66 -11.30 -27.50
CA LEU A 245 -1.89 -10.90 -28.19
C LEU A 245 -3.08 -10.86 -27.22
N HIS A 246 -3.22 -11.85 -26.35
CA HIS A 246 -4.28 -11.86 -25.33
C HIS A 246 -4.11 -10.76 -24.28
N ALA A 247 -2.87 -10.54 -23.81
CA ALA A 247 -2.56 -9.44 -22.89
C ALA A 247 -2.92 -8.06 -23.49
N LYS A 248 -2.63 -7.88 -24.78
CA LYS A 248 -2.99 -6.68 -25.53
C LYS A 248 -4.51 -6.53 -25.67
N ASP A 249 -5.22 -7.60 -26.04
CA ASP A 249 -6.69 -7.58 -26.19
C ASP A 249 -7.39 -7.17 -24.89
N MET A 250 -6.96 -7.73 -23.76
CA MET A 250 -7.45 -7.38 -22.42
C MET A 250 -7.31 -5.88 -22.11
N LEU A 251 -6.16 -5.27 -22.45
CA LEU A 251 -5.90 -3.84 -22.21
C LEU A 251 -6.67 -2.93 -23.18
N GLU A 252 -6.73 -3.29 -24.46
CA GLU A 252 -7.40 -2.47 -25.49
C GLU A 252 -8.92 -2.45 -25.29
N ARG A 253 -9.49 -3.55 -24.80
CA ARG A 253 -10.94 -3.71 -24.62
C ARG A 253 -11.42 -3.60 -23.18
N GLY A 254 -10.52 -3.46 -22.22
CA GLY A 254 -10.85 -3.15 -20.82
C GLY A 254 -11.48 -4.31 -20.07
N TYR A 255 -10.94 -5.51 -20.23
CA TYR A 255 -11.38 -6.70 -19.50
C TYR A 255 -10.19 -7.52 -19.02
N PHE A 256 -10.40 -8.35 -18.00
CA PHE A 256 -9.41 -9.26 -17.48
C PHE A 256 -10.05 -10.64 -17.26
N SER A 257 -9.76 -11.59 -18.15
CA SER A 257 -10.33 -12.94 -18.17
C SER A 257 -9.48 -13.92 -18.98
N HIS A 258 -9.64 -15.22 -18.72
CA HIS A 258 -9.12 -16.31 -19.55
C HIS A 258 -9.78 -16.35 -20.94
N TYR A 259 -11.04 -15.91 -21.03
CA TYR A 259 -11.82 -15.94 -22.26
C TYR A 259 -11.88 -14.54 -22.87
N THR A 260 -11.86 -14.44 -24.20
CA THR A 260 -12.26 -13.18 -24.84
C THR A 260 -13.75 -12.94 -24.60
N PRO A 261 -14.27 -11.71 -24.77
CA PRO A 261 -15.71 -11.44 -24.69
C PRO A 261 -16.55 -12.22 -25.71
N GLU A 262 -15.94 -12.70 -26.79
CA GLU A 262 -16.55 -13.63 -27.76
C GLU A 262 -16.56 -15.08 -27.27
N GLY A 263 -15.94 -15.39 -26.14
CA GLY A 263 -15.83 -16.72 -25.57
C GLY A 263 -14.64 -17.54 -26.08
N ILE A 264 -13.65 -16.92 -26.74
CA ILE A 264 -12.46 -17.63 -27.23
C ILE A 264 -11.58 -17.99 -26.03
N SER A 265 -11.36 -19.28 -25.82
CA SER A 265 -10.58 -19.83 -24.72
C SER A 265 -9.07 -19.75 -24.97
N PRO A 266 -8.22 -19.95 -23.95
CA PRO A 266 -6.76 -20.05 -24.14
C PRO A 266 -6.38 -21.16 -25.13
N PHE A 267 -7.13 -22.25 -25.12
CA PHE A 267 -6.92 -23.41 -25.99
C PHE A 267 -7.19 -23.09 -27.46
N ASP A 268 -8.27 -22.35 -27.73
CA ASP A 268 -8.60 -21.88 -29.08
C ASP A 268 -7.50 -20.93 -29.61
N ARG A 269 -6.96 -20.07 -28.73
CA ARG A 269 -5.84 -19.18 -29.08
C ARG A 269 -4.55 -19.95 -29.37
N MET A 270 -4.26 -20.99 -28.60
CA MET A 270 -3.11 -21.89 -28.86
C MET A 270 -3.27 -22.65 -30.19
N GLU A 271 -4.47 -23.14 -30.49
CA GLU A 271 -4.77 -23.82 -31.75
C GLU A 271 -4.62 -22.86 -32.94
N ALA A 272 -5.15 -21.63 -32.85
CA ALA A 272 -4.97 -20.59 -33.86
C ALA A 272 -3.50 -20.22 -34.09
N ALA A 273 -2.67 -20.32 -33.05
CA ALA A 273 -1.21 -20.14 -33.12
C ALA A 273 -0.46 -21.38 -33.66
N ASN A 274 -1.16 -22.44 -34.06
CA ASN A 274 -0.59 -23.71 -34.50
C ASN A 274 0.34 -24.34 -33.45
N VAL A 275 -0.10 -24.34 -32.18
CA VAL A 275 0.56 -25.01 -31.07
C VAL A 275 -0.11 -26.37 -30.82
N ALA A 276 0.66 -27.44 -30.96
CA ALA A 276 0.19 -28.80 -30.66
C ALA A 276 0.55 -29.17 -29.21
N TYR A 277 -0.42 -29.67 -28.46
CA TYR A 277 -0.25 -30.08 -27.06
C TYR A 277 -1.21 -31.22 -26.68
N LYS A 278 -0.86 -31.95 -25.63
CA LYS A 278 -1.74 -32.90 -24.92
C LYS A 278 -2.23 -32.31 -23.61
N PHE A 279 -1.39 -31.50 -22.96
CA PHE A 279 -1.73 -30.77 -21.74
C PHE A 279 -1.47 -29.30 -21.98
N ALA A 280 -2.39 -28.45 -21.55
CA ALA A 280 -2.22 -27.00 -21.58
C ALA A 280 -2.81 -26.34 -20.33
N GLY A 281 -2.35 -25.13 -20.02
CA GLY A 281 -2.91 -24.31 -18.95
C GLY A 281 -2.51 -22.85 -19.08
N GLU A 282 -3.33 -21.97 -18.52
CA GLU A 282 -3.08 -20.53 -18.49
C GLU A 282 -3.06 -19.99 -17.06
N ASN A 283 -2.14 -19.07 -16.78
CA ASN A 283 -2.20 -18.19 -15.62
C ASN A 283 -2.25 -16.72 -16.05
N LEU A 284 -3.07 -15.94 -15.34
CA LEU A 284 -3.21 -14.50 -15.54
C LEU A 284 -2.89 -13.73 -14.26
N ALA A 285 -2.10 -12.68 -14.38
CA ALA A 285 -1.92 -11.67 -13.34
C ALA A 285 -1.92 -10.28 -13.95
N PHE A 286 -2.64 -9.34 -13.34
CA PHE A 286 -2.47 -7.92 -13.56
C PHE A 286 -1.82 -7.34 -12.31
N ALA A 287 -0.67 -6.67 -12.44
CA ALA A 287 0.12 -6.23 -11.29
C ALA A 287 1.02 -5.03 -11.67
N PRO A 288 1.42 -4.18 -10.72
CA PRO A 288 2.34 -3.07 -11.01
C PRO A 288 3.76 -3.57 -11.36
N ASP A 289 4.18 -4.73 -10.81
CA ASP A 289 5.47 -5.33 -11.12
C ASP A 289 5.46 -6.86 -11.06
N ILE A 290 6.56 -7.44 -11.57
CA ILE A 290 6.76 -8.88 -11.71
C ILE A 290 6.87 -9.65 -10.40
N GLN A 291 7.43 -9.04 -9.34
CA GLN A 291 7.61 -9.72 -8.06
C GLN A 291 6.25 -9.91 -7.39
N ILE A 292 5.40 -8.89 -7.46
CA ILE A 292 4.01 -8.98 -7.00
C ILE A 292 3.24 -10.03 -7.81
N ALA A 293 3.34 -10.00 -9.14
CA ALA A 293 2.71 -10.98 -10.02
C ALA A 293 3.09 -12.43 -9.67
N MET A 294 4.40 -12.74 -9.63
CA MET A 294 4.89 -14.09 -9.34
C MET A 294 4.49 -14.56 -7.92
N ASN A 295 4.63 -13.70 -6.92
CA ASN A 295 4.27 -14.03 -5.54
C ASN A 295 2.78 -14.34 -5.41
N GLY A 296 1.93 -13.54 -6.07
CA GLY A 296 0.48 -13.73 -6.02
C GLY A 296 0.04 -15.01 -6.73
N LEU A 297 0.60 -15.29 -7.91
CA LEU A 297 0.39 -16.57 -8.62
C LEU A 297 0.79 -17.77 -7.76
N MET A 298 1.95 -17.75 -7.10
CA MET A 298 2.38 -18.87 -6.25
C MET A 298 1.54 -19.05 -4.98
N LYS A 299 0.90 -17.99 -4.47
CA LYS A 299 0.00 -18.09 -3.30
C LYS A 299 -1.36 -18.68 -3.65
N SER A 300 -1.82 -18.54 -4.89
CA SER A 300 -3.05 -19.15 -5.38
C SER A 300 -2.82 -20.62 -5.75
N GLN A 301 -3.64 -21.53 -5.20
CA GLN A 301 -3.47 -22.97 -5.42
C GLN A 301 -3.52 -23.34 -6.91
N GLY A 302 -4.55 -22.92 -7.65
CA GLY A 302 -4.70 -23.30 -9.07
C GLY A 302 -3.57 -22.76 -9.95
N HIS A 303 -3.13 -21.52 -9.74
CA HIS A 303 -2.03 -20.93 -10.51
C HIS A 303 -0.70 -21.61 -10.20
N ARG A 304 -0.44 -21.89 -8.91
CA ARG A 304 0.73 -22.64 -8.46
C ARG A 304 0.76 -24.05 -9.03
N ASP A 305 -0.39 -24.71 -9.13
CA ASP A 305 -0.50 -26.06 -9.71
C ASP A 305 -0.10 -26.06 -11.18
N ASN A 306 -0.47 -25.03 -11.95
CA ASN A 306 0.05 -24.85 -13.31
C ASN A 306 1.58 -24.66 -13.32
N ILE A 307 2.12 -23.70 -12.55
CA ILE A 307 3.56 -23.41 -12.49
C ILE A 307 4.39 -24.65 -12.13
N LEU A 308 3.87 -25.48 -11.21
CA LEU A 308 4.54 -26.66 -10.67
C LEU A 308 4.08 -27.97 -11.30
N SER A 309 3.28 -27.93 -12.37
CA SER A 309 2.79 -29.14 -13.03
C SER A 309 3.97 -29.91 -13.64
N PRO A 310 4.13 -31.21 -13.33
CA PRO A 310 5.17 -32.04 -13.96
C PRO A 310 4.88 -32.31 -15.43
N ASN A 311 3.63 -32.14 -15.88
CA ASN A 311 3.20 -32.36 -17.26
C ASN A 311 3.69 -31.27 -18.21
N PHE A 312 3.98 -30.06 -17.71
CA PHE A 312 4.43 -28.96 -18.56
C PHE A 312 5.94 -28.96 -18.75
N ARG A 313 6.38 -28.70 -19.98
CA ARG A 313 7.78 -28.52 -20.40
C ARG A 313 8.01 -27.26 -21.21
N LYS A 314 6.96 -26.63 -21.73
CA LYS A 314 7.05 -25.37 -22.47
C LYS A 314 6.19 -24.31 -21.82
N ALA A 315 6.60 -23.05 -21.97
CA ALA A 315 5.74 -21.92 -21.66
C ALA A 315 5.95 -20.74 -22.61
N GLY A 316 4.88 -20.03 -22.91
CA GLY A 316 4.92 -18.68 -23.46
C GLY A 316 4.57 -17.68 -22.39
N ILE A 317 5.38 -16.64 -22.25
CA ILE A 317 5.10 -15.56 -21.31
C ILE A 317 4.95 -14.27 -22.09
N GLY A 318 3.75 -13.71 -22.09
CA GLY A 318 3.47 -12.40 -22.64
C GLY A 318 3.34 -11.39 -21.51
N VAL A 319 4.08 -10.28 -21.61
CA VAL A 319 3.95 -9.16 -20.66
C VAL A 319 3.73 -7.85 -21.41
N LEU A 320 2.58 -7.22 -21.16
CA LEU A 320 2.24 -5.92 -21.72
C LEU A 320 2.20 -4.88 -20.59
N ASP A 321 3.04 -3.86 -20.75
CA ASP A 321 3.16 -2.70 -19.88
C ASP A 321 2.20 -1.61 -20.35
N ALA A 322 1.20 -1.33 -19.51
CA ALA A 322 0.18 -0.31 -19.72
C ALA A 322 0.54 1.02 -19.00
N GLY A 323 1.81 1.21 -18.66
CA GLY A 323 2.30 2.42 -17.99
C GLY A 323 1.70 2.56 -16.61
N ILE A 324 0.97 3.66 -16.37
CA ILE A 324 0.39 3.99 -15.07
C ILE A 324 -0.62 2.94 -14.57
N PHE A 325 -1.21 2.16 -15.48
CA PHE A 325 -2.19 1.15 -15.11
C PHE A 325 -1.55 -0.14 -14.58
N GLY A 326 -0.24 -0.34 -14.81
CA GLY A 326 0.48 -1.56 -14.44
C GLY A 326 0.72 -2.49 -15.63
N LYS A 327 0.98 -3.77 -15.34
CA LYS A 327 1.39 -4.76 -16.35
C LYS A 327 0.50 -5.99 -16.30
N ILE A 328 0.04 -6.44 -17.46
CA ILE A 328 -0.63 -7.74 -17.60
C ILE A 328 0.43 -8.80 -17.91
N PHE A 329 0.40 -9.89 -17.15
CA PHE A 329 1.20 -11.08 -17.30
C PHE A 329 0.29 -12.24 -17.71
N VAL A 330 0.59 -12.84 -18.86
CA VAL A 330 -0.07 -14.05 -19.36
C VAL A 330 0.99 -15.14 -19.43
N GLN A 331 0.73 -16.27 -18.75
CA GLN A 331 1.58 -17.46 -18.83
C GLN A 331 0.77 -18.58 -19.47
N GLU A 332 1.18 -19.00 -20.65
CA GLU A 332 0.61 -20.15 -21.37
C GLU A 332 1.57 -21.32 -21.22
N PHE A 333 1.10 -22.49 -20.79
CA PHE A 333 1.91 -23.69 -20.54
C PHE A 333 1.47 -24.84 -21.43
N THR A 334 2.42 -25.64 -21.92
CA THR A 334 2.14 -26.93 -22.59
C THR A 334 3.16 -28.01 -22.22
N ASP A 335 2.89 -29.26 -22.61
CA ASP A 335 3.83 -30.39 -22.50
C ASP A 335 5.05 -30.34 -23.45
#